data_AF-A0A9P7VNV9-F1
#
_entry.id   AF-A0A9P7VNV9-F1
#
_cell.length_a   1.000
_cell.length_b   1.000
_cell.length_c   1.000
_cell.angle_alpha   90.00
_cell.angle_beta   90.00
_cell.angle_gamma   90.00
#
_symmetry.space_group_name_H-M   'P 1'
#
loop_
_entity.id
_entity.type
_entity.pdbx_description
1 polymer ?
#
loop_
_entity_poly.entity_id
_entity_poly.type
_entity_poly.pdbx_seq_one_letter_code
_entity_poly.pdbx_strand_id
1 'polypeptide(L)'
;MTTAILQETMQLSPQGAGARFRPYASPNHHVTKGRYITSNDPRGYIPVYEYPLNGQWIMMDIDDGYILWTGIWKALGHSKADIVKMIDSQPDLAPLIRRVRGGYLKIQGTWMPYEVALRLSRRVAWPIRDELVPLFG
;
A
#
# COMPACT_ATOMS: atom_id res chain seq x y z
N MET A 1 41.84 26.36 -0.93
CA MET A 1 40.81 25.86 -1.87
C MET A 1 40.46 24.43 -1.49
N THR A 2 39.30 23.96 -1.92
CA THR A 2 38.71 22.60 -1.82
C THR A 2 38.02 22.19 -0.51
N THR A 3 36.78 22.70 -0.39
CA THR A 3 35.52 21.98 -0.12
C THR A 3 35.51 20.44 -0.07
N ALA A 4 34.82 19.89 0.93
CA ALA A 4 34.10 18.60 0.91
C ALA A 4 32.92 18.72 1.89
N ILE A 5 31.81 19.33 1.47
CA ILE A 5 30.52 18.68 1.16
C ILE A 5 30.07 17.64 2.20
N LEU A 6 29.07 18.08 2.95
CA LEU A 6 28.11 17.34 3.75
C LEU A 6 27.53 16.16 2.94
N GLN A 7 27.61 14.95 3.50
CA GLN A 7 26.72 13.87 3.14
C GLN A 7 26.04 13.36 4.40
N GLU A 8 24.98 14.07 4.77
CA GLU A 8 24.01 13.64 5.78
C GLU A 8 23.33 12.40 5.21
N THR A 9 23.79 11.25 5.66
CA THR A 9 23.18 9.97 5.38
C THR A 9 21.82 9.97 6.07
N MET A 10 20.74 10.06 5.30
CA MET A 10 19.39 9.72 5.80
C MET A 10 19.38 8.23 6.11
N GLN A 11 19.89 7.87 7.28
CA GLN A 11 19.67 6.58 7.91
C GLN A 11 18.20 6.53 8.31
N LEU A 12 17.39 5.90 7.46
CA LEU A 12 16.07 5.41 7.84
C LEU A 12 16.27 4.38 8.95
N SER A 13 16.29 4.88 10.18
CA SER A 13 16.26 4.07 11.39
C SER A 13 14.92 3.33 11.40
N PRO A 14 14.86 2.00 11.66
CA PRO A 14 13.60 1.32 11.90
C PRO A 14 13.13 1.68 13.31
N GLN A 15 12.68 2.93 13.49
CA GLN A 15 12.10 3.42 14.73
C GLN A 15 10.67 2.89 14.83
N GLY A 16 10.48 1.83 15.61
CA GLY A 16 9.20 1.46 16.23
C GLY A 16 7.99 1.33 15.30
N ALA A 17 7.99 0.32 14.42
CA ALA A 17 6.87 0.01 13.52
C ALA A 17 5.54 -0.37 14.22
N GLY A 18 5.50 -0.49 15.55
CA GLY A 18 4.35 -1.03 16.28
C GLY A 18 3.10 -0.14 16.41
N ALA A 19 3.17 1.15 16.02
CA ALA A 19 2.09 2.11 16.31
C ALA A 19 1.51 2.85 15.08
N ARG A 20 2.28 3.07 14.01
CA ARG A 20 1.86 3.99 12.93
C ARG A 20 0.78 3.42 12.01
N PHE A 21 0.87 2.14 11.67
CA PHE A 21 0.00 1.51 10.66
C PHE A 21 -1.03 0.60 11.33
N ARG A 22 -1.86 1.19 12.20
CA ARG A 22 -2.99 0.49 12.83
C ARG A 22 -4.29 0.91 12.17
N PRO A 23 -5.17 -0.03 11.83
CA PRO A 23 -6.45 0.32 11.25
C PRO A 23 -7.29 1.19 12.18
N TYR A 24 -8.02 2.13 11.61
CA TYR A 24 -9.01 2.93 12.33
C TYR A 24 -10.31 2.15 12.49
N ALA A 25 -11.04 2.43 13.57
CA ALA A 25 -12.37 1.87 13.75
C ALA A 25 -13.32 2.44 12.68
N SER A 26 -14.10 1.56 12.05
CA SER A 26 -15.16 1.93 11.12
C SER A 26 -16.42 1.12 11.43
N PRO A 27 -17.61 1.72 11.37
CA PRO A 27 -18.86 0.99 11.55
C PRO A 27 -19.15 0.02 10.38
N ASN A 28 -18.59 0.29 9.20
CA ASN A 28 -18.94 -0.42 7.96
C ASN A 28 -18.03 -1.61 7.66
N HIS A 29 -16.85 -1.68 8.30
CA HIS A 29 -15.84 -2.66 7.96
C HIS A 29 -15.30 -3.41 9.17
N HIS A 30 -15.38 -4.74 9.09
CA HIS A 30 -14.68 -5.62 10.01
C HIS A 30 -13.29 -5.96 9.45
N VAL A 31 -12.26 -5.33 10.01
CA VAL A 31 -10.87 -5.58 9.61
C VAL A 31 -10.34 -6.84 10.28
N THR A 32 -9.86 -7.77 9.46
CA THR A 32 -9.25 -9.02 9.92
C THR A 32 -7.74 -9.00 9.68
N LYS A 33 -7.02 -9.93 10.33
CA LYS A 33 -5.58 -10.13 10.11
C LYS A 33 -5.36 -11.38 9.28
N GLY A 34 -4.50 -11.28 8.28
CA GLY A 34 -4.04 -12.40 7.46
C GLY A 34 -2.52 -12.46 7.39
N ARG A 35 -1.98 -13.63 7.01
CA ARG A 35 -0.56 -13.79 6.68
C ARG A 35 -0.41 -14.66 5.44
N TYR A 36 0.19 -14.12 4.40
CA TYR A 36 0.28 -14.78 3.09
C TYR A 36 1.72 -15.04 2.70
N ILE A 37 2.03 -16.30 2.39
CA ILE A 37 3.37 -16.73 1.95
C ILE A 37 3.63 -16.20 0.54
N THR A 38 4.80 -15.63 0.30
CA THR A 38 5.22 -15.18 -1.03
C THR A 38 6.73 -15.12 -1.14
N SER A 39 7.28 -15.50 -2.29
CA SER A 39 8.70 -15.37 -2.60
C SER A 39 9.09 -13.98 -3.12
N ASN A 40 8.11 -13.10 -3.39
CA ASN A 40 8.37 -11.73 -3.88
C ASN A 40 8.68 -10.73 -2.76
N ASP A 41 8.58 -11.15 -1.51
CA ASP A 41 8.93 -10.33 -0.36
C ASP A 41 10.13 -10.98 0.36
N PRO A 42 11.18 -10.21 0.73
CA PRO A 42 12.35 -10.75 1.43
C PRO A 42 12.02 -11.47 2.74
N ARG A 43 10.89 -11.14 3.39
CA ARG A 43 10.42 -11.81 4.61
C ARG A 43 9.89 -13.23 4.34
N GLY A 44 9.59 -13.58 3.08
CA GLY A 44 8.94 -14.84 2.71
C GLY A 44 7.42 -14.86 2.96
N TYR A 45 6.87 -13.78 3.52
CA TYR A 45 5.45 -13.60 3.75
C TYR A 45 5.08 -12.11 3.83
N ILE A 46 3.79 -11.82 3.68
CA ILE A 46 3.20 -10.49 3.87
C ILE A 46 2.09 -10.64 4.93
N PRO A 47 2.26 -10.09 6.14
CA PRO A 47 1.18 -9.96 7.11
C PRO A 47 0.29 -8.77 6.72
N VAL A 48 -1.03 -8.93 6.75
CA VAL A 48 -1.95 -7.86 6.33
C VAL A 48 -3.09 -7.63 7.31
N TYR A 49 -3.51 -6.37 7.41
CA TYR A 49 -4.88 -6.01 7.74
C TYR A 49 -5.71 -6.06 6.46
N GLU A 50 -6.88 -6.69 6.50
CA GLU A 50 -7.71 -6.85 5.31
C GLU A 50 -9.21 -6.79 5.59
N TYR A 51 -9.94 -6.29 4.60
CA TYR A 51 -11.40 -6.32 4.56
C TYR A 51 -11.90 -6.34 3.10
N PRO A 52 -13.09 -6.91 2.83
CA PRO A 52 -13.68 -6.89 1.51
C PRO A 52 -14.37 -5.54 1.23
N LEU A 53 -14.25 -5.05 0.00
CA LEU A 53 -14.96 -3.87 -0.53
C LEU A 53 -15.23 -4.05 -2.02
N ASN A 54 -16.49 -3.93 -2.45
CA ASN A 54 -16.90 -4.02 -3.86
C ASN A 54 -16.33 -5.26 -4.59
N GLY A 55 -16.32 -6.42 -3.92
CA GLY A 55 -15.77 -7.67 -4.47
C GLY A 55 -14.24 -7.70 -4.62
N GLN A 56 -13.54 -6.72 -4.05
CA GLN A 56 -12.08 -6.65 -3.98
C GLN A 56 -11.61 -6.73 -2.54
N TRP A 57 -10.33 -7.07 -2.36
CA TRP A 57 -9.68 -7.05 -1.07
C TRP A 57 -8.88 -5.79 -0.91
N ILE A 58 -9.17 -5.07 0.16
CA ILE A 58 -8.39 -3.92 0.60
C ILE A 58 -7.41 -4.42 1.65
N MET A 59 -6.12 -4.10 1.47
CA MET A 59 -5.06 -4.61 2.33
C MET A 59 -4.04 -3.54 2.68
N MET A 60 -3.56 -3.62 3.91
CA MET A 60 -2.39 -2.90 4.40
C MET A 60 -1.43 -3.89 5.06
N ASP A 61 -0.17 -3.84 4.65
CA ASP A 61 0.91 -4.60 5.27
C ASP A 61 1.09 -4.14 6.72
N ILE A 62 1.13 -5.09 7.65
CA ILE A 62 1.21 -4.81 9.09
C ILE A 62 2.57 -4.24 9.48
N ASP A 63 3.66 -4.66 8.81
CA ASP A 63 5.01 -4.31 9.25
C ASP A 63 5.50 -2.99 8.64
N ASP A 64 5.24 -2.77 7.34
CA ASP A 64 5.76 -1.62 6.59
C ASP A 64 4.70 -0.60 6.15
N GLY A 65 3.40 -0.90 6.36
CA GLY A 65 2.30 -0.01 6.02
C GLY A 65 2.01 0.12 4.52
N TYR A 66 2.62 -0.70 3.66
CA TYR A 66 2.30 -0.68 2.24
C TYR A 66 0.84 -1.06 2.00
N ILE A 67 0.20 -0.35 1.07
CA ILE A 67 -1.21 -0.53 0.72
C ILE A 67 -1.30 -1.25 -0.61
N LEU A 68 -2.19 -2.25 -0.70
CA LEU A 68 -2.53 -2.90 -1.96
C LEU A 68 -3.37 -1.93 -2.82
N TRP A 69 -2.69 -1.06 -3.56
CA TRP A 69 -3.32 -0.04 -4.43
C TRP A 69 -4.23 -0.66 -5.49
N THR A 70 -3.85 -1.82 -6.04
CA THR A 70 -4.69 -2.53 -7.00
C THR A 70 -6.06 -2.92 -6.43
N GLY A 71 -6.17 -3.20 -5.13
CA GLY A 71 -7.44 -3.50 -4.47
C GLY A 71 -8.37 -2.29 -4.49
N ILE A 72 -7.87 -1.13 -4.04
CA ILE A 72 -8.60 0.15 -4.03
C ILE A 72 -9.02 0.53 -5.46
N TRP A 73 -8.09 0.45 -6.41
CA TRP A 73 -8.34 0.84 -7.79
C TRP A 73 -9.43 -0.01 -8.46
N LYS A 74 -9.43 -1.33 -8.23
CA LYS A 74 -10.48 -2.21 -8.73
C LYS A 74 -11.80 -2.03 -7.98
N ALA A 75 -11.78 -1.67 -6.70
CA ALA A 75 -12.98 -1.38 -5.92
C ALA A 75 -13.71 -0.12 -6.43
N LEU A 76 -12.98 0.80 -7.09
CA LEU A 76 -13.55 1.93 -7.84
C LEU A 76 -14.14 1.53 -9.21
N GLY A 77 -14.02 0.26 -9.62
CA GLY A 77 -14.50 -0.23 -10.92
C GLY A 77 -13.50 -0.04 -12.07
N HIS A 78 -12.27 0.41 -11.79
CA HIS A 78 -11.27 0.60 -12.84
C HIS A 78 -10.52 -0.69 -13.19
N SER A 79 -9.96 -0.71 -14.41
CA SER A 79 -9.18 -1.86 -14.88
C SER A 79 -7.75 -1.82 -14.33
N LYS A 80 -7.12 -3.00 -14.21
CA LYS A 80 -5.71 -3.10 -13.80
C LYS A 80 -4.75 -2.45 -14.81
N ALA A 81 -5.13 -2.39 -16.09
CA ALA A 81 -4.29 -1.80 -17.15
C ALA A 81 -4.06 -0.31 -16.93
N ASP A 82 -5.02 0.40 -16.33
CA ASP A 82 -4.93 1.83 -16.07
C ASP A 82 -3.89 2.16 -14.99
N ILE A 83 -3.68 1.25 -14.04
CA ILE A 83 -2.63 1.38 -13.02
C ILE A 83 -1.25 1.41 -13.67
N VAL A 84 -1.02 0.56 -14.67
CA VAL A 84 0.28 0.48 -15.36
C VAL A 84 0.57 1.82 -16.04
N LYS A 85 -0.40 2.34 -16.81
CA LYS A 85 -0.30 3.65 -17.47
C LYS A 85 -0.07 4.78 -16.47
N MET A 86 -0.77 4.77 -15.34
CA MET A 86 -0.60 5.76 -14.28
C MET A 86 0.83 5.75 -13.72
N ILE A 87 1.38 4.58 -13.43
CA ILE A 87 2.75 4.44 -12.91
C ILE A 87 3.77 4.86 -13.96
N ASP A 88 3.58 4.45 -15.21
CA ASP A 88 4.51 4.77 -16.30
C ASP A 88 4.55 6.28 -16.59
N SER A 89 3.44 6.99 -16.36
CA SER A 89 3.40 8.47 -16.45
C SER A 89 4.10 9.20 -15.29
N GLN A 90 4.47 8.50 -14.21
CA GLN A 90 5.09 9.06 -13.02
C GLN A 90 6.34 8.24 -12.64
N PRO A 91 7.48 8.48 -13.31
CA PRO A 91 8.69 7.68 -13.11
C PRO A 91 9.20 7.71 -11.67
N ASP A 92 8.97 8.81 -10.94
CA ASP A 92 9.34 8.96 -9.53
C ASP A 92 8.60 7.97 -8.60
N LEU A 93 7.45 7.45 -9.05
CA LEU A 93 6.65 6.50 -8.29
C LEU A 93 7.15 5.06 -8.46
N ALA A 94 7.68 4.72 -9.63
CA ALA A 94 8.13 3.38 -9.97
C ALA A 94 9.11 2.76 -8.94
N PRO A 95 10.15 3.46 -8.42
CA PRO A 95 11.08 2.88 -7.46
C PRO A 95 10.47 2.66 -6.06
N LEU A 96 9.37 3.34 -5.73
CA LEU A 96 8.73 3.23 -4.42
C LEU A 96 7.76 2.04 -4.32
N ILE A 97 7.37 1.49 -5.46
CA ILE A 97 6.31 0.48 -5.58
C ILE A 97 6.89 -0.92 -5.40
N ARG A 98 6.18 -1.76 -4.64
CA ARG A 98 6.40 -3.21 -4.60
C ARG A 98 5.39 -3.91 -5.52
N ARG A 99 5.87 -4.66 -6.51
CA ARG A 99 5.02 -5.46 -7.41
C ARG A 99 5.03 -6.93 -6.96
N VAL A 100 3.91 -7.40 -6.40
CA VAL A 100 3.76 -8.81 -6.00
C VAL A 100 3.12 -9.58 -7.15
N ARG A 101 3.81 -10.62 -7.65
CA ARG A 101 3.40 -11.42 -8.82
C ARG A 101 3.59 -12.92 -8.56
N GLY A 102 2.63 -13.75 -8.97
CA GLY A 102 2.69 -15.18 -8.66
C GLY A 102 2.43 -15.48 -7.18
N GLY A 103 2.24 -16.77 -6.86
CA GLY A 103 1.75 -17.19 -5.55
C GLY A 103 0.26 -16.85 -5.34
N TYR A 104 -0.15 -16.59 -4.11
CA TYR A 104 -1.56 -16.45 -3.74
C TYR A 104 -2.22 -15.22 -4.39
N LEU A 105 -3.29 -15.44 -5.17
CA LEU A 105 -3.91 -14.40 -6.02
C LEU A 105 -4.38 -13.16 -5.25
N LYS A 106 -4.82 -13.34 -4.01
CA LYS A 106 -5.43 -12.28 -3.19
C LYS A 106 -4.49 -11.11 -2.90
N ILE A 107 -3.18 -11.38 -2.78
CA ILE A 107 -2.14 -10.37 -2.46
C ILE A 107 -1.43 -9.82 -3.70
N GLN A 108 -1.76 -10.32 -4.90
CA GLN A 108 -1.07 -9.91 -6.11
C GLN A 108 -1.48 -8.50 -6.55
N GLY A 109 -0.51 -7.74 -7.03
CA GLY A 109 -0.74 -6.40 -7.55
C GLY A 109 0.35 -5.41 -7.20
N THR A 110 0.00 -4.15 -7.35
CA THR A 110 0.82 -3.00 -7.03
C THR A 110 0.59 -2.62 -5.58
N TRP A 111 1.65 -2.69 -4.78
CA TRP A 111 1.71 -2.21 -3.41
C TRP A 111 2.46 -0.88 -3.37
N MET A 112 1.90 0.11 -2.67
CA MET A 112 2.46 1.46 -2.59
C MET A 112 2.66 1.89 -1.13
N PRO A 113 3.65 2.74 -0.82
CA PRO A 113 3.81 3.30 0.52
C PRO A 113 2.53 4.00 1.00
N TYR A 114 2.25 3.90 2.30
CA TYR A 114 1.08 4.51 2.94
C TYR A 114 0.81 5.95 2.49
N GLU A 115 1.82 6.83 2.60
CA GLU A 115 1.70 8.26 2.29
C GLU A 115 1.36 8.53 0.82
N VAL A 116 1.90 7.69 -0.07
CA VAL A 116 1.61 7.75 -1.50
C VAL A 116 0.17 7.32 -1.76
N ALA A 117 -0.24 6.19 -1.19
CA ALA A 117 -1.59 5.66 -1.34
C ALA A 117 -2.64 6.64 -0.78
N LEU A 118 -2.40 7.24 0.39
CA LEU A 118 -3.26 8.27 0.98
C LEU A 118 -3.41 9.48 0.05
N ARG A 119 -2.30 10.00 -0.46
CA ARG A 119 -2.30 11.17 -1.37
C ARG A 119 -3.07 10.88 -2.66
N LEU A 120 -2.91 9.69 -3.23
CA LEU A 120 -3.63 9.28 -4.44
C LEU A 120 -5.12 9.07 -4.14
N SER A 121 -5.47 8.38 -3.05
CA SER A 121 -6.86 8.15 -2.62
C SER A 121 -7.63 9.46 -2.48
N ARG A 122 -7.02 10.51 -1.92
CA ARG A 122 -7.64 11.86 -1.82
C ARG A 122 -8.01 12.47 -3.17
N ARG A 123 -7.35 12.07 -4.26
CA ARG A 123 -7.60 12.60 -5.61
C ARG A 123 -8.61 11.76 -6.40
N VAL A 124 -8.53 10.43 -6.26
CA VAL A 124 -9.24 9.50 -7.16
C VAL A 124 -10.30 8.66 -6.47
N ALA A 125 -10.22 8.50 -5.15
CA ALA A 125 -11.07 7.57 -4.39
C ALA A 125 -12.21 8.28 -3.63
N TRP A 126 -12.61 9.48 -4.05
CA TRP A 126 -13.75 10.21 -3.46
C TRP A 126 -15.03 9.35 -3.34
N PRO A 127 -15.40 8.50 -4.33
CA PRO A 127 -16.63 7.69 -4.24
C PRO A 127 -16.63 6.65 -3.12
N ILE A 128 -15.47 6.19 -2.66
CA ILE A 128 -15.33 5.16 -1.62
C ILE A 128 -14.58 5.69 -0.38
N ARG A 129 -14.46 7.02 -0.24
CA ARG A 129 -13.62 7.64 0.80
C ARG A 129 -13.94 7.17 2.22
N ASP A 130 -15.22 7.00 2.53
CA ASP A 130 -15.70 6.57 3.86
C ASP A 130 -15.38 5.08 4.11
N GLU A 131 -15.31 4.30 3.03
CA GLU A 131 -14.93 2.88 3.05
C GLU A 131 -13.42 2.68 3.24
N LEU A 132 -12.61 3.73 3.05
CA LEU A 132 -11.16 3.70 3.23
C LEU A 132 -10.71 4.20 4.61
N VAL A 133 -11.64 4.66 5.45
CA VAL A 133 -11.39 5.04 6.86
C VAL A 133 -10.56 4.01 7.61
N PRO A 134 -10.83 2.68 7.52
CA PRO A 134 -10.03 1.70 8.24
C PRO A 134 -8.54 1.76 7.92
N LEU A 135 -8.15 2.17 6.72
CA LEU A 135 -6.74 2.33 6.37
C LEU A 135 -6.21 3.71 6.73
N PHE A 136 -6.97 4.77 6.44
CA PHE A 136 -6.42 6.13 6.34
C PHE A 136 -6.84 7.11 7.44
N GLY A 137 -7.88 6.80 8.20
CA GLY A 137 -8.47 7.70 9.19
C GLY A 137 -9.49 8.64 8.58
#